data_AF-R7UVM7-F1
#
_entry.id   AF-R7UVM7-F1
#
_cell.length_a   1.000
_cell.length_b   1.000
_cell.length_c   1.000
_cell.angle_alpha   90.00
_cell.angle_beta   90.00
_cell.angle_gamma   90.00
#
_symmetry.space_group_name_H-M   'P 1'
#
loop_
_entity.id
_entity.type
_entity.pdbx_description
1 polymer ?
#
loop_
_entity_poly.entity_id
_entity_poly.type
_entity_poly.pdbx_seq_one_letter_code
_entity_poly.pdbx_strand_id
1 'polypeptide(L)' 'PRKFAIHVKEQLKEELDKMTTQGVIRKVTEHSDWCSSITTAIKANGSLRVCLNPRRLNKSLKR' A
#
# COMPACT_ATOMS: atom_id res chain seq x y z
N PRO A 1 -12.67 -8.96 -7.81
CA PRO A 1 -12.14 -7.97 -8.80
C PRO A 1 -10.70 -7.54 -8.45
N ARG A 2 -9.79 -7.48 -9.44
CA ARG A 2 -8.40 -7.00 -9.24
C ARG A 2 -8.40 -5.51 -8.87
N LYS A 3 -7.55 -5.12 -7.91
CA LYS A 3 -7.43 -3.73 -7.44
C LYS A 3 -6.34 -2.90 -8.14
N PHE A 4 -5.48 -3.55 -8.94
CA PHE A 4 -4.40 -2.92 -9.70
C PHE A 4 -4.11 -3.70 -10.98
N ALA A 5 -3.45 -3.07 -11.94
CA ALA A 5 -3.06 -3.69 -13.20
C ALA A 5 -1.81 -4.59 -13.03
N ILE A 6 -1.73 -5.71 -13.75
CA ILE A 6 -0.65 -6.71 -13.56
C ILE A 6 0.74 -6.09 -13.73
N HIS A 7 0.90 -5.21 -14.71
CA HIS A 7 2.19 -4.59 -15.02
C HIS A 7 2.77 -3.78 -13.84
N VAL A 8 1.93 -3.32 -12.91
CA VAL A 8 2.35 -2.55 -11.72
C VAL A 8 2.83 -3.47 -10.59
N LYS A 9 2.58 -4.79 -10.67
CA LYS A 9 2.83 -5.72 -9.56
C LYS A 9 4.30 -5.75 -9.11
N GLU A 10 5.21 -5.75 -10.07
CA GLU A 10 6.65 -5.80 -9.81
C GLU A 10 7.15 -4.50 -9.19
N GLN A 11 6.82 -3.37 -9.82
CA GLN A 11 7.12 -2.02 -9.28
C GLN A 11 6.53 -1.79 -7.88
N LEU A 12 5.33 -2.30 -7.63
CA LEU A 12 4.69 -2.22 -6.31
C LEU A 12 5.47 -3.03 -5.27
N LYS A 13 5.97 -4.21 -5.64
CA LYS A 13 6.78 -5.04 -4.74
C LYS A 13 8.10 -4.34 -4.39
N GLU A 14 8.80 -3.79 -5.38
CA GLU A 14 10.05 -3.05 -5.18
C GLU A 14 9.88 -1.87 -4.22
N GLU A 15 8.82 -1.09 -4.38
CA GLU A 15 8.56 0.06 -3.50
C GLU A 15 8.21 -0.39 -2.06
N LEU A 16 7.47 -1.50 -1.91
CA LEU A 16 7.19 -2.08 -0.58
C LEU A 16 8.45 -2.65 0.08
N ASP A 17 9.33 -3.32 -0.67
CA ASP A 17 10.60 -3.85 -0.18
C ASP A 17 11.54 -2.70 0.25
N LYS A 18 11.55 -1.61 -0.51
CA LYS A 18 12.27 -0.38 -0.15
C LYS A 18 11.74 0.24 1.15
N MET A 19 10.42 0.40 1.28
CA MET A 19 9.81 0.93 2.51
C MET A 19 10.07 0.01 3.72
N THR A 20 10.13 -1.31 3.51
CA THR A 20 10.49 -2.28 4.55
C THR A 20 11.94 -2.13 4.98
N THR A 21 12.86 -1.99 4.00
CA THR A 21 14.29 -1.76 4.25
C THR A 21 14.54 -0.44 4.98
N GLN A 22 13.76 0.60 4.67
CA GLN A 22 13.82 1.89 5.36
C GLN A 22 13.17 1.87 6.75
N GLY A 23 12.53 0.77 7.16
CA GLY A 23 11.84 0.67 8.45
C GLY A 23 10.51 1.43 8.51
N VAL A 24 9.96 1.88 7.38
CA VAL A 24 8.68 2.62 7.31
C VAL A 24 7.49 1.68 7.54
N ILE A 25 7.57 0.45 7.02
CA ILE A 25 6.57 -0.60 7.21
C ILE A 25 7.23 -1.90 7.63
N ARG A 26 6.43 -2.82 8.18
CA ARG A 26 6.87 -4.19 8.49
C ARG A 26 5.94 -5.22 7.87
N LYS A 27 6.51 -6.36 7.49
CA LYS A 27 5.73 -7.52 7.07
C LYS A 27 4.98 -8.09 8.27
N VAL A 28 3.68 -8.34 8.11
CA VAL A 28 2.84 -9.05 9.08
C VAL A 28 2.45 -10.38 8.43
N THR A 29 2.81 -11.49 9.07
CA THR A 29 2.51 -12.85 8.59
C THR A 29 1.29 -13.46 9.28
N GLU A 30 0.93 -12.93 10.44
CA GLU A 30 -0.22 -13.37 11.22
C GLU A 30 -1.52 -12.71 10.74
N HIS A 31 -2.65 -13.33 11.07
CA HIS A 31 -3.94 -12.71 10.81
C HIS A 31 -4.10 -11.45 11.67
N SER A 32 -4.63 -10.40 11.07
CA SER A 32 -4.95 -9.15 11.76
C SER A 32 -6.36 -8.74 11.37
N ASP A 33 -7.15 -8.33 12.37
CA ASP A 33 -8.49 -7.79 12.16
C ASP A 33 -8.47 -6.50 11.32
N TRP A 34 -7.31 -5.85 11.22
CA TRP A 34 -7.11 -4.61 10.49
C TRP A 34 -6.52 -4.86 9.11
N CYS A 35 -7.34 -4.66 8.07
CA CYS A 35 -6.90 -4.70 6.69
C CYS A 35 -7.40 -3.47 5.92
N SER A 36 -6.46 -2.73 5.33
CA SER A 36 -6.75 -1.59 4.46
C SER A 36 -6.30 -1.88 3.03
N SER A 37 -7.09 -1.46 2.05
CA SER A 37 -6.71 -1.64 0.65
C SER A 37 -5.67 -0.61 0.23
N ILE A 38 -4.67 -1.07 -0.52
CA ILE A 38 -3.69 -0.22 -1.20
C ILE A 38 -4.27 0.30 -2.51
N THR A 39 -3.91 1.52 -2.88
CA THR A 39 -4.11 2.13 -4.20
C THR A 39 -2.78 2.70 -4.71
N THR A 40 -2.63 2.81 -6.02
CA THR A 40 -1.39 3.21 -6.68
C THR A 40 -1.62 4.34 -7.67
N ALA A 41 -0.71 5.31 -7.71
CA ALA A 41 -0.67 6.39 -8.70
C ALA A 41 0.75 6.55 -9.24
N ILE A 42 0.89 7.04 -10.47
CA ILE A 42 2.20 7.34 -11.06
C ILE A 42 2.53 8.81 -10.74
N LYS A 43 3.73 9.07 -10.20
CA LYS A 43 4.22 10.44 -9.97
C LYS A 43 4.68 11.06 -11.29
N ALA A 44 4.82 12.38 -11.33
CA ALA A 44 5.34 13.09 -12.51
C ALA A 44 6.73 12.60 -12.97
N ASN A 45 7.55 12.07 -12.05
CA ASN A 45 8.86 11.49 -12.35
C ASN A 45 8.81 10.01 -12.78
N GLY A 46 7.63 9.45 -13.05
CA GLY A 46 7.45 8.05 -13.46
C GLY A 46 7.48 7.02 -12.31
N SER A 47 7.86 7.41 -11.08
CA SER A 47 7.88 6.47 -9.95
C SER A 47 6.48 6.16 -9.43
N LEU A 48 6.31 4.95 -8.88
CA LEU A 48 5.05 4.52 -8.28
C LEU A 48 4.85 5.21 -6.92
N ARG A 49 3.64 5.72 -6.68
CA ARG A 49 3.19 6.18 -5.36
C ARG A 49 2.21 5.17 -4.79
N VAL A 50 2.60 4.56 -3.68
CA VAL A 50 1.76 3.65 -2.91
C VAL A 50 0.95 4.47 -1.90
N CYS A 51 -0.37 4.31 -1.93
CA CYS A 51 -1.31 5.00 -1.05
C CYS A 51 -2.20 4.00 -0.32
N LEU A 52 -2.62 4.33 0.90
CA LEU A 52 -3.66 3.61 1.62
C LEU A 52 -5.03 4.23 1.30
N ASN A 53 -6.07 3.41 1.19
CA ASN A 53 -7.45 3.90 1.11
C ASN A 53 -7.99 4.14 2.54
N PRO A 54 -8.14 5.40 2.99
CA PRO A 54 -8.47 5.68 4.37
C PRO A 54 -9.97 5.58 4.66
N ARG A 55 -10.83 5.30 3.67
CA ARG A 55 -12.31 5.38 3.83
C ARG A 55 -12.85 4.51 4.97
N ARG A 56 -12.33 3.28 5.14
CA ARG A 56 -12.75 2.40 6.24
C ARG A 56 -12.08 2.80 7.55
N LEU A 57 -10.77 3.04 7.50
CA LEU A 57 -9.97 3.46 8.64
C LEU A 57 -10.56 4.71 9.33
N ASN A 58 -10.85 5.76 8.56
CA ASN A 58 -11.36 7.03 9.07
C ASN A 58 -12.76 6.94 9.67
N LYS A 59 -13.56 5.90 9.36
CA LYS A 59 -14.86 5.69 10.03
C LYS A 59 -14.69 5.10 11.43
N SER A 60 -13.62 4.34 11.65
CA SER A 60 -13.34 3.68 12.93
C SER A 60 -12.51 4.55 13.87
N LEU A 61 -11.79 5.55 13.35
CA LEU A 61 -11.02 6.51 14.14
C LEU A 61 -11.92 7.63 14.66
N LYS A 62 -11.82 7.95 15.95
CA LYS A 62 -12.34 9.20 16.53
C LYS A 62 -11.28 10.29 16.35
N ARG A 63 -11.72 11.52 16.09
CA ARG A 63 -10.84 12.69 16.00
C ARG A 63 -10.80 13.45 17.32
#